data_AF-A0A925D556-F1
#
_entry.id   AF-A0A925D556-F1
#
_cell.length_a   1.000
_cell.length_b   1.000
_cell.length_c   1.000
_cell.angle_alpha   90.00
_cell.angle_beta   90.00
_cell.angle_gamma   90.00
#
_symmetry.space_group_name_H-M   'P 1'
#
loop_
_entity.id
_entity.type
_entity.pdbx_description
1 polymer ?
#
loop_
_entity_poly.entity_id
_entity_poly.type
_entity_poly.pdbx_seq_one_letter_code
_entity_poly.pdbx_strand_id
1 'polypeptide(L)'
;LDSPREATLQRWWFTPDYDCVRASEDRLAMELVGQGVKLQTEDIRLGPDGKMTAALEKPGKASRLYCESFTKKYGEISAASPVYAQLRCMIDLSIAAAFLRKHDFYTKSGWKGEILRDEKSIPCETLAAPKQVACGVNALWKGNRLLVPAGGGVSIVPDDALEENRLLPDKDGAVGVMRGDVGGEREEKRWWWD
;
A
#
# COMPACT_ATOMS: atom_id res chain seq x y z
N LEU A 1 -0.67 -20.87 35.33
CA LEU A 1 -1.38 -19.97 34.41
C LEU A 1 -2.23 -20.86 33.53
N ASP A 2 -3.52 -20.97 33.82
CA ASP A 2 -4.43 -21.72 32.95
C ASP A 2 -4.50 -21.00 31.60
N SER A 3 -4.11 -21.69 30.53
CA SER A 3 -4.20 -21.16 29.18
C SER A 3 -5.65 -20.81 28.86
N PRO A 4 -5.94 -19.65 28.24
CA PRO A 4 -7.30 -19.29 27.85
C PRO A 4 -7.89 -20.37 26.95
N ARG A 5 -9.13 -20.78 27.25
CA ARG A 5 -9.86 -21.80 26.46
C ARG A 5 -10.05 -21.39 25.00
N GLU A 6 -10.09 -20.08 24.72
CA GLU A 6 -10.00 -19.49 23.38
C GLU A 6 -9.22 -18.17 23.44
N ALA A 7 -8.20 -18.03 22.59
CA ALA A 7 -7.49 -16.77 22.38
C ALA A 7 -7.81 -16.22 20.97
N THR A 8 -8.09 -14.93 20.88
CA THR A 8 -8.29 -14.24 19.61
C THR A 8 -7.19 -13.20 19.40
N LEU A 9 -6.39 -13.43 18.37
CA LEU A 9 -5.36 -12.51 17.88
C LEU A 9 -6.01 -11.56 16.88
N GLN A 10 -5.81 -10.25 17.05
CA GLN A 10 -6.28 -9.25 16.09
C GLN A 10 -5.08 -8.78 15.28
N ARG A 11 -5.00 -9.18 14.02
CA ARG A 11 -3.87 -8.83 13.15
C ARG A 11 -4.16 -7.52 12.44
N TRP A 12 -3.21 -6.58 12.45
CA TRP A 12 -3.25 -5.34 11.67
C TRP A 12 -2.08 -5.25 10.68
N TRP A 13 -2.35 -4.89 9.43
CA TRP A 13 -1.32 -4.68 8.40
C TRP A 13 -1.75 -3.63 7.38
N PHE A 14 -0.78 -3.01 6.71
CA PHE A 14 -1.07 -2.03 5.66
C PHE A 14 -1.17 -2.68 4.28
N THR A 15 -2.12 -2.21 3.48
CA THR A 15 -2.22 -2.46 2.04
C THR A 15 -2.38 -1.12 1.31
N PRO A 16 -2.13 -1.06 0.00
CA PRO A 16 -2.69 0.02 -0.80
C PRO A 16 -4.22 0.07 -0.64
N ASP A 17 -4.78 1.27 -0.76
CA ASP A 17 -6.20 1.41 -1.05
C ASP A 17 -6.36 1.29 -2.57
N TYR A 18 -6.71 0.10 -3.06
CA TYR A 18 -6.57 -0.25 -4.48
C TYR A 18 -7.49 0.53 -5.43
N ASP A 19 -8.56 1.13 -4.92
CA ASP A 19 -9.49 1.96 -5.69
C ASP A 19 -8.95 3.41 -5.82
N CYS A 20 -7.69 3.54 -6.24
CA CYS A 20 -6.93 4.80 -6.22
C CYS A 20 -6.43 5.24 -7.59
N VAL A 21 -6.64 4.49 -8.68
CA VAL A 21 -6.13 4.88 -10.00
C VAL A 21 -7.26 5.38 -10.88
N ARG A 22 -7.20 6.65 -11.26
CA ARG A 22 -7.99 7.21 -12.35
C ARG A 22 -7.10 7.35 -13.58
N ALA A 23 -7.59 6.96 -14.75
CA ALA A 23 -6.82 7.06 -15.99
C ALA A 23 -7.66 7.64 -17.12
N SER A 24 -7.01 8.45 -17.97
CA SER A 24 -7.61 8.94 -19.21
C SER A 24 -7.97 7.78 -20.13
N GLU A 25 -8.88 8.03 -21.09
CA GLU A 25 -9.34 7.00 -22.04
C GLU A 25 -8.19 6.42 -22.86
N ASP A 26 -7.27 7.26 -23.31
CA ASP A 26 -6.07 6.88 -24.06
C ASP A 26 -4.92 6.32 -23.18
N ARG A 27 -5.12 6.26 -21.85
CA ARG A 27 -4.15 5.78 -20.84
C ARG A 27 -2.83 6.56 -20.79
N LEU A 28 -2.77 7.72 -21.43
CA LEU A 28 -1.58 8.57 -21.44
C LEU A 28 -1.51 9.52 -20.24
N ALA A 29 -2.51 9.51 -19.36
CA ALA A 29 -2.47 10.19 -18.09
C ALA A 29 -3.14 9.34 -17.00
N MET A 30 -2.55 9.39 -15.79
CA MET A 30 -3.11 8.77 -14.59
C MET A 30 -3.07 9.74 -13.42
N GLU A 31 -4.02 9.59 -12.52
CA GLU A 31 -4.12 10.32 -11.25
C GLU A 31 -4.24 9.29 -10.12
N LEU A 32 -3.48 9.51 -9.05
CA LEU A 32 -3.57 8.75 -7.81
C LEU A 32 -4.54 9.45 -6.86
N VAL A 33 -5.72 8.86 -6.70
CA VAL A 33 -6.85 9.41 -5.96
C VAL A 33 -6.87 8.87 -4.53
N GLY A 34 -7.24 9.72 -3.58
CA GLY A 34 -7.51 9.31 -2.20
C GLY A 34 -6.27 9.13 -1.33
N GLN A 35 -6.45 8.43 -0.20
CA GLN A 35 -5.42 8.26 0.83
C GLN A 35 -4.40 7.17 0.50
N GLY A 36 -4.70 6.25 -0.44
CA GLY A 36 -3.80 5.28 -1.07
C GLY A 36 -3.12 4.27 -0.15
N VAL A 37 -3.29 4.40 1.17
CA VAL A 37 -2.92 3.40 2.16
C VAL A 37 -4.14 3.07 3.00
N LYS A 38 -4.35 1.79 3.24
CA LYS A 38 -5.43 1.24 4.04
C LYS A 38 -4.87 0.34 5.12
N LEU A 39 -5.28 0.58 6.36
CA LEU A 39 -5.00 -0.34 7.46
C LEU A 39 -6.08 -1.42 7.47
N GLN A 40 -5.67 -2.68 7.42
CA GLN A 40 -6.55 -3.84 7.41
C GLN A 40 -6.56 -4.52 8.78
N THR A 41 -7.63 -5.27 9.05
CA THR A 41 -7.70 -6.11 10.24
C THR A 41 -8.35 -7.46 9.98
N GLU A 42 -7.85 -8.47 10.66
CA GLU A 42 -8.40 -9.83 10.71
C GLU A 42 -8.38 -10.33 12.15
N ASP A 43 -9.38 -11.12 12.54
CA ASP A 43 -9.37 -11.87 13.79
C ASP A 43 -8.92 -13.32 13.52
N ILE A 44 -7.88 -13.76 14.21
CA ILE A 44 -7.29 -15.09 14.11
C ILE A 44 -7.57 -15.85 15.40
N ARG A 45 -8.11 -17.06 15.28
CA ARG A 45 -8.33 -17.97 16.40
C ARG A 45 -7.10 -18.86 16.53
N LEU A 46 -6.52 -18.87 17.72
CA LEU A 46 -5.47 -19.82 18.08
C LEU A 46 -6.11 -21.07 18.68
N GLY A 47 -5.87 -22.22 18.04
CA GLY A 47 -6.22 -23.52 18.60
C GLY A 47 -5.26 -23.96 19.72
N PRO A 48 -5.64 -24.95 20.55
CA PRO A 48 -4.77 -25.50 21.59
C PRO A 48 -3.48 -26.14 21.07
N ASP A 49 -3.46 -26.53 19.79
CA ASP A 49 -2.31 -27.08 19.07
C ASP A 49 -1.40 -25.99 18.46
N GLY A 50 -1.69 -24.71 18.73
CA GLY A 50 -0.97 -23.57 18.19
C GLY A 50 -1.31 -23.25 16.73
N LYS A 51 -2.26 -23.95 16.11
CA LYS A 51 -2.68 -23.63 14.74
C LYS A 51 -3.51 -22.35 14.72
N MET A 52 -3.17 -21.50 13.77
CA MET A 52 -3.91 -20.28 13.46
C MET A 52 -4.99 -20.61 12.45
N THR A 53 -6.23 -20.24 12.74
CA THR A 53 -7.36 -20.31 11.80
C THR A 53 -8.04 -18.96 11.76
N ALA A 54 -8.48 -18.51 10.59
CA ALA A 54 -9.29 -17.30 10.49
C ALA A 54 -10.53 -17.48 11.37
N ALA A 55 -10.72 -16.62 12.37
CA ALA A 55 -11.69 -16.85 13.43
C ALA A 55 -13.13 -16.57 12.99
N LEU A 56 -13.33 -15.66 12.03
CA LEU A 56 -14.62 -15.07 11.65
C LEU A 56 -14.56 -14.48 10.23
N GLU A 57 -15.68 -14.46 9.49
CA GLU A 57 -15.79 -13.70 8.22
C GLU A 57 -15.60 -12.18 8.40
N LYS A 58 -15.83 -11.66 9.61
CA LYS A 58 -15.76 -10.22 9.90
C LYS A 58 -15.00 -9.96 11.21
N PRO A 59 -13.98 -9.09 11.20
CA PRO A 59 -13.21 -8.73 12.39
C PRO A 59 -14.06 -7.98 13.41
N GLY A 60 -13.69 -8.08 14.69
CA GLY A 60 -14.36 -7.43 15.80
C GLY A 60 -14.56 -5.92 15.59
N LYS A 61 -15.71 -5.39 16.03
CA LYS A 61 -16.14 -4.00 15.77
C LYS A 61 -15.09 -2.96 16.18
N ALA A 62 -14.45 -3.13 17.33
CA ALA A 62 -13.45 -2.19 17.83
C ALA A 62 -12.21 -2.11 16.93
N SER A 63 -11.69 -3.27 16.51
CA SER A 63 -10.54 -3.37 15.61
C SER A 63 -10.82 -2.72 14.26
N ARG A 64 -12.00 -3.02 13.70
CA ARG A 64 -12.45 -2.44 12.44
C ARG A 64 -12.57 -0.92 12.50
N LEU A 65 -13.24 -0.39 13.54
CA LEU A 65 -13.38 1.05 13.75
C LEU A 65 -12.03 1.74 13.92
N TYR A 66 -11.08 1.09 14.60
CA TYR A 66 -9.72 1.59 14.71
C TYR A 66 -9.05 1.69 13.33
N CYS A 67 -9.07 0.61 12.54
CA CYS A 67 -8.48 0.59 11.20
C CYS A 67 -9.13 1.60 10.23
N GLU A 68 -10.46 1.71 10.25
CA GLU A 68 -11.22 2.70 9.47
C GLU A 68 -10.86 4.12 9.89
N SER A 69 -10.81 4.41 11.20
CA SER A 69 -10.45 5.73 11.72
C SER A 69 -9.00 6.10 11.42
N PHE A 70 -8.08 5.13 11.55
CA PHE A 70 -6.67 5.31 11.21
C PHE A 70 -6.51 5.64 9.72
N THR A 71 -7.18 4.88 8.85
CA THR A 71 -7.17 5.11 7.40
C THR A 71 -7.76 6.48 7.05
N LYS A 72 -8.87 6.87 7.68
CA LYS A 72 -9.49 8.19 7.47
C LYS A 72 -8.58 9.35 7.89
N LYS A 73 -7.82 9.17 8.97
CA LYS A 73 -6.89 10.18 9.52
C LYS A 73 -5.47 10.03 8.99
N TYR A 74 -5.25 9.22 7.95
CA TYR A 74 -3.90 8.89 7.50
C TYR A 74 -3.09 10.13 7.12
N GLY A 75 -3.70 11.11 6.45
CA GLY A 75 -3.05 12.39 6.11
C GLY A 75 -2.58 13.20 7.34
N GLU A 76 -3.36 13.23 8.42
CA GLU A 76 -2.94 13.89 9.67
C GLU A 76 -1.79 13.11 10.34
N ILE A 77 -1.88 11.78 10.33
CA ILE A 77 -0.88 10.88 10.92
C ILE A 77 0.45 10.98 10.17
N SER A 78 0.41 11.04 8.84
CA SER A 78 1.61 11.11 8.00
C SER A 78 2.29 12.48 8.08
N ALA A 79 1.52 13.55 8.29
CA ALA A 79 2.08 14.87 8.59
C ALA A 79 2.80 14.91 9.94
N ALA A 80 2.29 14.19 10.95
CA ALA A 80 2.91 14.10 12.27
C ALA A 80 4.09 13.12 12.34
N SER A 81 4.04 12.03 11.56
CA SER A 81 5.04 10.97 11.55
C SER A 81 5.43 10.59 10.10
N PRO A 82 6.58 11.08 9.62
CA PRO A 82 6.99 10.96 8.22
C PRO A 82 7.12 9.52 7.69
N VAL A 83 7.29 8.53 8.57
CA VAL A 83 7.37 7.11 8.15
C VAL A 83 6.11 6.65 7.42
N TYR A 84 4.94 7.19 7.77
CA TYR A 84 3.69 6.89 7.06
C TYR A 84 3.62 7.63 5.71
N ALA A 85 4.16 8.84 5.61
CA ALA A 85 4.29 9.52 4.32
C ALA A 85 5.22 8.75 3.38
N GLN A 86 6.33 8.21 3.90
CA GLN A 86 7.25 7.36 3.14
C GLN A 86 6.57 6.07 2.66
N LEU A 87 5.77 5.42 3.51
CA LEU A 87 4.99 4.25 3.12
C LEU A 87 4.04 4.57 1.95
N ARG A 88 3.33 5.70 2.03
CA ARG A 88 2.46 6.13 0.92
C ARG A 88 3.24 6.37 -0.36
N CYS A 89 4.37 7.07 -0.28
CA CYS A 89 5.23 7.35 -1.43
C CYS A 89 5.69 6.06 -2.12
N MET A 90 6.12 5.05 -1.36
CA MET A 90 6.52 3.75 -1.91
C MET A 90 5.37 3.03 -2.61
N ILE A 91 4.16 3.07 -2.03
CA ILE A 91 2.96 2.50 -2.64
C ILE A 91 2.65 3.20 -3.97
N ASP A 92 2.64 4.53 -3.99
CA ASP A 92 2.36 5.33 -5.18
C ASP A 92 3.36 5.07 -6.30
N LEU A 93 4.65 5.07 -5.98
CA LEU A 93 5.71 4.77 -6.95
C LEU A 93 5.56 3.36 -7.51
N SER A 94 5.19 2.39 -6.67
CA SER A 94 4.98 1.01 -7.11
C SER A 94 3.80 0.90 -8.07
N ILE A 95 2.69 1.59 -7.80
CA ILE A 95 1.51 1.62 -8.68
C ILE A 95 1.81 2.33 -9.99
N ALA A 96 2.50 3.48 -9.94
CA ALA A 96 2.93 4.19 -11.13
C ALA A 96 3.86 3.33 -12.01
N ALA A 97 4.85 2.66 -11.42
CA ALA A 97 5.73 1.75 -12.14
C ALA A 97 4.97 0.57 -12.76
N ALA A 98 3.99 0.01 -12.04
CA ALA A 98 3.13 -1.05 -12.56
C ALA A 98 2.26 -0.56 -13.72
N PHE A 99 1.73 0.67 -13.66
CA PHE A 99 0.97 1.28 -14.74
C PHE A 99 1.83 1.45 -15.99
N LEU A 100 3.05 1.98 -15.82
CA LEU A 100 4.02 2.14 -16.90
C LEU A 100 4.35 0.81 -17.59
N ARG A 101 4.58 -0.23 -16.78
CA ARG A 101 4.85 -1.59 -17.26
C ARG A 101 3.64 -2.20 -17.98
N LYS A 102 2.44 -2.11 -17.41
CA LYS A 102 1.21 -2.73 -17.94
C LYS A 102 0.83 -2.18 -19.31
N HIS A 103 1.10 -0.90 -19.56
CA HIS A 103 0.78 -0.22 -20.81
C HIS A 103 1.97 -0.13 -21.80
N ASP A 104 3.08 -0.80 -21.50
CA ASP A 104 4.29 -0.87 -22.33
C ASP A 104 4.88 0.50 -22.68
N PHE A 105 4.88 1.43 -21.71
CA PHE A 105 5.36 2.78 -21.96
C PHE A 105 6.87 2.86 -22.20
N TYR A 106 7.64 1.95 -21.61
CA TYR A 106 9.09 1.88 -21.81
C TYR A 106 9.45 1.63 -23.28
N THR A 107 8.79 0.68 -23.94
CA THR A 107 9.01 0.40 -25.36
C THR A 107 8.49 1.53 -26.23
N LYS A 108 7.30 2.05 -25.93
CA LYS A 108 6.68 3.16 -26.68
C LYS A 108 7.51 4.44 -26.66
N SER A 109 8.21 4.73 -25.56
CA SER A 109 9.11 5.87 -25.46
C SER A 109 10.53 5.58 -25.93
N GLY A 110 10.84 4.33 -26.31
CA GLY A 110 12.20 3.89 -26.64
C GLY A 110 13.16 3.91 -25.44
N TRP A 111 12.65 4.01 -24.20
CA TRP A 111 13.47 4.08 -23.00
C TRP A 111 13.84 2.68 -22.51
N LYS A 112 15.15 2.44 -22.40
CA LYS A 112 15.69 1.13 -22.00
C LYS A 112 16.07 1.06 -20.53
N GLY A 113 16.34 2.20 -19.87
CA GLY A 113 16.74 2.23 -18.47
C GLY A 113 18.08 1.53 -18.22
N GLU A 114 19.03 1.60 -19.15
CA GLU A 114 20.22 0.73 -19.16
C GLU A 114 21.03 0.85 -17.87
N ILE A 115 21.15 2.06 -17.33
CA ILE A 115 21.85 2.32 -16.07
C ILE A 115 20.93 2.03 -14.86
N LEU A 116 19.70 2.56 -14.88
CA LEU A 116 18.78 2.46 -13.73
C LEU A 116 18.24 1.05 -13.48
N ARG A 117 18.30 0.15 -14.45
CA ARG A 117 17.88 -1.26 -14.34
C ARG A 117 19.03 -2.23 -14.08
N ASP A 118 20.27 -1.74 -14.08
CA ASP A 118 21.44 -2.54 -13.75
C ASP A 118 21.92 -2.23 -12.32
N GLU A 119 21.56 -3.10 -11.38
CA GLU A 119 22.01 -3.00 -9.98
C GLU A 119 23.54 -3.02 -9.83
N LYS A 120 24.29 -3.47 -10.86
CA LYS A 120 25.75 -3.40 -10.86
C LYS A 120 26.28 -2.01 -11.23
N SER A 121 25.54 -1.28 -12.06
CA SER A 121 25.92 0.06 -12.52
C SER A 121 25.75 1.11 -11.43
N ILE A 122 24.78 0.92 -10.52
CA ILE A 122 24.57 1.76 -9.33
C ILE A 122 24.49 0.84 -8.09
N PRO A 123 25.62 0.49 -7.46
CA PRO A 123 25.61 -0.38 -6.29
C PRO A 123 24.96 0.33 -5.10
N CYS A 124 23.82 -0.20 -4.66
CA CYS A 124 23.18 0.22 -3.42
C CYS A 124 23.86 -0.45 -2.22
N GLU A 125 24.02 0.29 -1.12
CA GLU A 125 24.49 -0.30 0.14
C GLU A 125 23.48 -1.33 0.62
N THR A 126 23.92 -2.58 0.73
CA THR A 126 23.09 -3.67 1.25
C THR A 126 23.40 -3.84 2.73
N LEU A 127 22.41 -3.56 3.56
CA LEU A 127 22.46 -3.87 4.99
C LEU A 127 21.93 -5.30 5.21
N ALA A 128 22.34 -5.91 6.32
CA ALA A 128 21.80 -7.21 6.71
C ALA A 128 20.28 -7.12 6.86
N ALA A 129 19.54 -7.80 5.97
CA ALA A 129 18.08 -7.78 6.01
C ALA A 129 17.59 -8.30 7.38
N PRO A 130 16.79 -7.52 8.12
CA PRO A 130 16.29 -7.93 9.42
C PRO A 130 15.38 -9.15 9.25
N LYS A 131 15.82 -10.30 9.77
CA LYS A 131 15.03 -11.54 9.73
C LYS A 131 13.92 -11.57 10.78
N GLN A 132 14.07 -10.75 11.82
CA GLN A 132 13.14 -10.61 12.93
C GLN A 132 13.07 -9.15 13.33
N VAL A 133 11.86 -8.67 13.57
CA VAL A 133 11.60 -7.36 14.17
C VAL A 133 10.74 -7.57 15.40
N ALA A 134 10.91 -6.73 16.42
CA ALA A 134 10.04 -6.77 17.58
C ALA A 134 8.60 -6.52 17.13
N CYS A 135 7.72 -7.51 17.34
CA CYS A 135 6.29 -7.32 17.08
C CYS A 135 5.70 -6.48 18.22
N GLY A 136 5.01 -5.40 17.87
CA GLY A 136 4.19 -4.65 18.81
C GLY A 136 2.96 -5.47 19.18
N VAL A 137 3.08 -6.29 20.22
CA VAL A 137 1.98 -7.08 20.76
C VAL A 137 1.47 -6.42 22.02
N ASN A 138 0.20 -6.03 22.04
CA ASN A 138 -0.48 -5.70 23.27
C ASN A 138 -1.43 -6.84 23.62
N ALA A 139 -1.52 -7.18 24.91
CA ALA A 139 -2.44 -8.20 25.41
C ALA A 139 -3.33 -7.58 26.48
N LEU A 140 -4.64 -7.66 26.29
CA LEU A 140 -5.63 -7.08 27.18
C LEU A 140 -6.75 -8.07 27.50
N TRP A 141 -7.08 -8.15 28.78
CA TRP A 141 -8.19 -8.96 29.26
C TRP A 141 -9.46 -8.12 29.32
N LYS A 142 -10.55 -8.63 28.74
CA LYS A 142 -11.89 -8.05 28.87
C LYS A 142 -12.85 -9.13 29.36
N GLY A 143 -13.08 -9.16 30.67
CA GLY A 143 -13.78 -10.28 31.32
C GLY A 143 -12.99 -11.57 31.15
N ASN A 144 -13.63 -12.63 30.65
CA ASN A 144 -12.99 -13.93 30.40
C ASN A 144 -12.39 -14.07 28.98
N ARG A 145 -12.19 -12.97 28.25
CA ARG A 145 -11.62 -12.99 26.90
C ARG A 145 -10.26 -12.30 26.88
N LEU A 146 -9.25 -13.01 26.36
CA LEU A 146 -7.94 -12.46 26.04
C LEU A 146 -7.98 -11.91 24.61
N LEU A 147 -7.71 -10.61 24.46
CA LEU A 147 -7.55 -9.94 23.18
C LEU A 147 -6.07 -9.61 22.98
N VAL A 148 -5.54 -10.01 21.83
CA VAL A 148 -4.13 -9.78 21.49
C VAL A 148 -4.06 -9.02 20.17
N PRO A 149 -4.15 -7.68 20.14
CA PRO A 149 -3.80 -6.92 18.95
C PRO A 149 -2.29 -7.04 18.65
N ALA A 150 -2.00 -7.53 17.45
CA ALA A 150 -0.66 -7.62 16.88
C ALA A 150 -0.60 -6.73 15.64
N GLY A 151 0.12 -5.62 15.77
CA GLY A 151 0.40 -4.71 14.66
C GLY A 151 1.70 -5.11 13.97
N GLY A 152 1.65 -5.35 12.66
CA GLY A 152 2.85 -5.60 11.88
C GLY A 152 2.56 -6.13 10.48
N GLY A 153 3.31 -5.59 9.52
CA GLY A 153 3.30 -6.05 8.13
C GLY A 153 2.77 -5.02 7.15
N VAL A 154 3.27 -5.13 5.93
CA VAL A 154 2.86 -4.36 4.76
C VAL A 154 2.75 -5.36 3.61
N SER A 155 1.67 -5.30 2.85
CA SER A 155 1.47 -6.11 1.65
C SER A 155 1.11 -5.18 0.50
N ILE A 156 1.93 -5.19 -0.55
CA ILE A 156 1.76 -4.32 -1.72
C ILE A 156 1.72 -5.23 -2.94
N VAL A 157 0.60 -5.22 -3.64
CA VAL A 157 0.43 -5.88 -4.94
C VAL A 157 -0.03 -4.80 -5.93
N PRO A 158 0.90 -4.05 -6.56
CA PRO A 158 0.53 -2.85 -7.31
C PRO A 158 -0.41 -3.10 -8.49
N ASP A 159 -0.30 -4.28 -9.11
CA ASP A 159 -1.12 -4.68 -10.24
C ASP A 159 -2.63 -4.77 -9.89
N ASP A 160 -2.96 -5.03 -8.62
CA ASP A 160 -4.34 -5.05 -8.13
C ASP A 160 -5.00 -3.66 -8.27
N ALA A 161 -4.26 -2.56 -8.10
CA ALA A 161 -4.80 -1.21 -8.30
C ALA A 161 -5.17 -0.92 -9.76
N LEU A 162 -4.70 -1.76 -10.69
CA LEU A 162 -4.84 -1.57 -12.13
C LEU A 162 -5.86 -2.53 -12.74
N GLU A 163 -6.55 -3.36 -11.93
CA GLU A 163 -7.63 -4.21 -12.41
C GLU A 163 -8.74 -3.38 -13.04
N GLU A 164 -9.35 -3.87 -14.13
CA GLU A 164 -10.32 -3.10 -14.91
C GLU A 164 -11.56 -2.69 -14.10
N ASN A 165 -11.95 -3.50 -13.11
CA ASN A 165 -13.06 -3.24 -12.20
C ASN A 165 -12.74 -2.20 -11.11
N ARG A 166 -11.47 -1.81 -10.93
CA ARG A 166 -11.01 -0.84 -9.93
C ARG A 166 -10.54 0.48 -10.52
N LEU A 167 -10.21 0.48 -11.81
CA LEU A 167 -9.86 1.70 -12.53
C LEU A 167 -11.03 2.68 -12.54
N LEU A 168 -10.80 3.86 -11.98
CA LEU A 168 -11.76 4.94 -11.99
C LEU A 168 -11.80 5.57 -13.40
N PRO A 169 -12.96 5.65 -14.05
CA PRO A 169 -13.07 6.31 -15.34
C PRO A 169 -12.90 7.82 -15.20
N ASP A 170 -12.18 8.44 -16.13
CA ASP A 170 -12.09 9.89 -16.27
C ASP A 170 -13.35 10.47 -16.95
N LYS A 171 -14.50 10.37 -16.27
CA LYS A 171 -15.81 10.72 -16.85
C LYS A 171 -15.90 12.18 -17.30
N ASP A 172 -15.24 13.07 -16.59
CA ASP A 172 -15.25 14.51 -16.86
C ASP A 172 -14.08 14.94 -17.77
N GLY A 173 -13.22 13.99 -18.19
CA GLY A 173 -12.01 14.28 -18.98
C GLY A 173 -10.96 15.10 -18.24
N ALA A 174 -11.11 15.29 -16.92
CA ALA A 174 -10.29 16.18 -16.12
C ALA A 174 -8.81 15.77 -16.13
N VAL A 175 -8.54 14.46 -16.11
CA VAL A 175 -7.16 13.93 -16.18
C VAL A 175 -6.57 14.17 -17.57
N GLY A 176 -7.37 13.98 -18.62
CA GLY A 176 -6.98 14.31 -19.99
C GLY A 176 -6.68 15.80 -20.21
N VAL A 177 -7.51 16.68 -19.66
CA VAL A 177 -7.34 18.14 -19.74
C VAL A 177 -6.08 18.58 -18.99
N MET A 178 -5.89 18.12 -17.74
CA MET A 178 -4.68 18.42 -16.96
C MET A 178 -3.40 18.03 -17.69
N ARG A 179 -3.41 16.90 -18.42
CA ARG A 179 -2.26 16.51 -19.26
C ARG A 179 -1.99 17.55 -20.34
N GLY A 180 -3.03 18.07 -20.98
CA GLY A 180 -2.91 19.14 -21.98
C GLY A 180 -2.26 20.39 -21.42
N ASP A 181 -2.63 20.79 -20.21
CA ASP A 181 -2.09 21.98 -19.53
C ASP A 181 -0.61 21.82 -19.13
N VAL A 182 -0.19 20.60 -18.77
CA VAL A 182 1.20 20.28 -18.39
C VAL A 182 2.08 20.01 -19.63
N GLY A 183 1.47 19.73 -20.78
CA GLY A 183 2.12 19.25 -22.01
C GLY A 183 2.79 20.31 -22.90
N GLY A 184 3.17 21.46 -22.36
CA GLY A 184 3.89 22.49 -23.12
C GLY A 184 5.25 22.03 -23.65
N GLU A 185 5.80 22.76 -24.62
CA GLU A 185 7.17 22.54 -25.14
C GLU A 185 8.16 22.48 -23.98
N ARG A 186 8.79 21.32 -23.81
CA ARG A 186 9.81 21.11 -22.78
C ARG A 186 11.13 21.58 -23.36
N GLU A 187 11.80 22.51 -22.68
CA GLU A 187 13.12 22.97 -23.09
C GLU A 187 14.09 21.78 -23.25
N GLU A 188 14.81 21.76 -24.38
CA GLU A 188 15.80 20.72 -24.72
C GLU A 188 16.91 20.56 -23.66
N LYS A 189 17.06 21.54 -22.75
CA LYS A 189 18.11 21.57 -21.72
C LYS A 189 17.70 20.97 -20.37
N ARG A 190 16.61 20.20 -20.30
CA ARG A 190 16.29 19.44 -19.08
C ARG A 190 17.16 18.19 -18.98
N TRP A 191 17.89 18.06 -17.87
CA TRP A 191 18.59 16.83 -17.53
C TRP A 191 17.60 15.83 -16.91
N TRP A 192 17.69 14.59 -17.35
CA TRP A 192 16.95 13.46 -16.80
C TRP A 192 17.97 12.48 -16.20
N TRP A 193 17.50 11.59 -15.33
CA TRP A 193 18.35 10.67 -14.58
C TRP A 193 18.90 9.52 -15.44
N ASP A 194 18.41 9.36 -16.69
CA ASP A 194 18.87 8.45 -17.74
C ASP A 194 18.68 9.11 -19.12
#